data_AF-A0A356Z9Q0-F1
#
_entry.id   AF-A0A356Z9Q0-F1
#
_cell.length_a   1.000
_cell.length_b   1.000
_cell.length_c   1.000
_cell.angle_alpha   90.00
_cell.angle_beta   90.00
_cell.angle_gamma   90.00
#
_symmetry.space_group_name_H-M   'P 1'
#
loop_
_entity.id
_entity.type
_entity.pdbx_description
1 polymer ?
#
loop_
_entity_poly.entity_id
_entity_poly.type
_entity_poly.pdbx_seq_one_letter_code
_entity_poly.pdbx_strand_id
1 'polypeptide(L)'
;SNSYPVPANWDGGVQIVIDGQPLTIPSGYGQAYISKLDRVMLPLRAVGEALGCEVKWVSDTSTVLINAKTDEIENPVDDVDNSDNTPNLVDNQLLNDLAQFSTNLKLSDGSVINSSALANMDASNFSAEQLNNFRVYLDQLNKYPKVINLPSGETIRISDLSIMGPSILSAAQIQDWLDNEAPRI
;
A
#
# COMPACT_ATOMS: atom_id res chain seq x y z
N SER A 1 -22.94 3.43 -5.49
CA SER A 1 -22.55 3.28 -4.07
C SER A 1 -21.58 2.12 -3.94
N ASN A 2 -20.43 2.28 -3.26
CA ASN A 2 -19.59 1.12 -2.86
C ASN A 2 -20.19 0.40 -1.65
N SER A 3 -21.50 0.13 -1.73
CA SER A 3 -22.17 -0.80 -0.84
C SER A 3 -21.91 -2.19 -1.41
N TYR A 4 -20.86 -2.84 -0.94
CA TYR A 4 -20.79 -4.29 -1.08
C TYR A 4 -22.07 -4.84 -0.44
N PRO A 5 -22.86 -5.65 -1.18
CA PRO A 5 -24.06 -6.23 -0.60
C PRO A 5 -23.64 -6.98 0.64
N VAL A 6 -24.30 -6.67 1.75
CA VAL A 6 -24.16 -7.44 2.96
C VAL A 6 -24.44 -8.91 2.58
N PRO A 7 -23.47 -9.82 2.72
CA PRO A 7 -23.68 -11.21 2.33
C PRO A 7 -24.84 -11.78 3.15
N ALA A 8 -25.58 -12.70 2.53
CA ALA A 8 -26.90 -13.15 2.98
C ALA A 8 -26.94 -13.77 4.39
N ASN A 9 -25.78 -13.97 5.03
CA ASN A 9 -25.59 -14.56 6.35
C ASN A 9 -25.01 -13.58 7.40
N TRP A 10 -25.08 -12.27 7.19
CA TRP A 10 -24.58 -11.29 8.16
C TRP A 10 -25.43 -11.26 9.43
N ASP A 11 -24.79 -11.48 10.58
CA ASP A 11 -25.41 -11.54 11.90
C ASP A 11 -25.36 -10.20 12.68
N GLY A 12 -24.89 -9.13 12.03
CA GLY A 12 -24.66 -7.83 12.66
C GLY A 12 -23.23 -7.61 13.21
N GLY A 13 -22.30 -8.53 12.97
CA GLY A 13 -20.88 -8.39 13.32
C GLY A 13 -20.06 -7.50 12.38
N VAL A 14 -18.78 -7.29 12.67
CA VAL A 14 -17.86 -6.59 11.75
C VAL A 14 -17.35 -7.58 10.71
N GLN A 15 -17.62 -7.33 9.43
CA GLN A 15 -17.12 -8.15 8.32
C GLN A 15 -15.88 -7.54 7.68
N ILE A 16 -14.90 -8.39 7.38
CA ILE A 16 -13.69 -8.02 6.63
C ILE A 16 -13.85 -8.54 5.20
N VAL A 17 -13.62 -7.69 4.21
CA VAL A 17 -13.69 -8.03 2.78
C VAL A 17 -12.35 -7.67 2.14
N ILE A 18 -11.74 -8.62 1.43
CA ILE A 18 -10.47 -8.45 0.71
C ILE A 18 -10.73 -8.89 -0.73
N ASP A 19 -10.40 -8.03 -1.70
CA ASP A 19 -10.64 -8.25 -3.14
C ASP A 19 -12.08 -8.67 -3.47
N GLY A 20 -13.05 -8.07 -2.78
CA GLY A 20 -14.48 -8.35 -2.95
C GLY A 20 -14.94 -9.69 -2.35
N GLN A 21 -14.06 -10.46 -1.72
CA GLN A 21 -14.38 -11.71 -1.05
C GLN A 21 -14.39 -11.54 0.48
N PRO A 22 -15.47 -11.96 1.18
CA PRO A 22 -15.48 -11.99 2.63
C PRO A 22 -14.36 -12.89 3.19
N LEU A 23 -13.54 -12.32 4.08
CA LEU A 23 -12.50 -13.07 4.76
C LEU A 23 -13.12 -14.01 5.79
N THR A 24 -12.90 -15.31 5.63
CA THR A 24 -13.28 -16.30 6.64
C THR A 24 -12.20 -16.39 7.72
N ILE A 25 -12.52 -15.99 8.94
CA ILE A 25 -11.60 -16.04 10.07
C ILE A 25 -11.72 -17.41 10.76
N PRO A 26 -10.63 -18.17 10.93
CA PRO A 26 -10.66 -19.45 11.65
C PRO A 26 -11.12 -19.28 13.11
N SER A 27 -11.84 -20.25 13.66
CA SER A 27 -12.41 -20.18 15.02
C SER A 27 -11.39 -20.03 16.15
N GLY A 28 -10.12 -20.38 15.92
CA GLY A 28 -9.01 -20.18 16.87
C GLY A 28 -8.44 -18.76 16.93
N TYR A 29 -8.96 -17.84 16.10
CA TYR A 29 -8.50 -16.46 16.00
C TYR A 29 -9.49 -15.52 16.69
N GLY A 30 -9.03 -14.32 17.04
CA GLY A 30 -9.92 -13.25 17.46
C GLY A 30 -10.89 -12.88 16.33
N GLN A 31 -12.14 -12.57 16.68
CA GLN A 31 -13.10 -12.03 15.71
C GLN A 31 -12.93 -10.51 15.59
N ALA A 32 -13.34 -9.93 14.46
CA ALA A 32 -13.42 -8.49 14.34
C ALA A 32 -14.59 -7.94 15.15
N TYR A 33 -14.40 -6.82 15.84
CA TYR A 33 -15.47 -6.18 16.63
C TYR A 33 -15.22 -4.68 16.82
N ILE A 34 -16.26 -3.95 17.20
CA ILE A 34 -16.15 -2.56 17.64
C ILE A 34 -16.03 -2.56 19.16
N SER A 35 -14.93 -2.00 19.67
CA SER A 35 -14.69 -1.88 21.10
C SER A 35 -15.60 -0.83 21.74
N LYS A 36 -15.71 -0.83 23.08
CA LYS A 36 -16.46 0.18 23.85
C LYS A 36 -15.95 1.61 23.69
N LEU A 37 -14.78 1.79 23.07
CA LEU A 37 -14.16 3.09 22.78
C LEU A 37 -14.35 3.49 21.31
N ASP A 38 -15.33 2.91 20.62
CA ASP A 38 -15.66 3.15 19.21
C ASP A 38 -14.48 2.91 18.25
N ARG A 39 -13.56 2.00 18.62
CA ARG A 39 -12.46 1.55 17.75
C ARG A 39 -12.76 0.18 17.17
N VAL A 40 -12.52 0.02 15.87
CA VAL A 40 -12.57 -1.28 15.20
C VAL A 40 -11.30 -2.08 15.57
N MET A 41 -11.51 -3.28 16.09
CA MET A 41 -10.46 -4.23 16.42
C MET A 41 -10.48 -5.35 15.39
N LEU A 42 -9.33 -5.63 14.78
CA LEU A 42 -9.18 -6.64 13.75
C LEU A 42 -8.21 -7.75 14.18
N PRO A 43 -8.44 -9.00 13.77
CA PRO A 43 -7.46 -10.07 13.91
C PRO A 43 -6.29 -9.84 12.97
N LEU A 44 -5.25 -9.18 13.48
CA LEU A 44 -4.05 -8.80 12.73
C LEU A 44 -3.47 -9.96 11.89
N ARG A 45 -3.37 -11.16 12.46
CA ARG A 45 -2.83 -12.34 11.75
C ARG A 45 -3.70 -12.75 10.56
N ALA A 46 -5.02 -12.83 10.75
CA ALA A 46 -5.93 -13.25 9.68
C ALA A 46 -5.91 -12.24 8.52
N VAL A 47 -5.90 -10.94 8.83
CA VAL A 47 -5.80 -9.87 7.83
C VAL A 47 -4.45 -9.93 7.12
N GLY A 48 -3.35 -10.04 7.86
CA GLY A 48 -2.01 -10.11 7.28
C GLY A 48 -1.84 -11.30 6.34
N GLU A 49 -2.26 -12.50 6.77
CA GLU A 49 -2.17 -13.72 5.95
C GLU A 49 -3.02 -13.63 4.68
N ALA A 50 -4.22 -13.05 4.78
CA ALA A 50 -5.08 -12.83 3.62
C ALA A 50 -4.50 -11.82 2.62
N LEU A 51 -3.67 -10.89 3.09
CA LEU A 51 -2.90 -9.95 2.26
C LEU A 51 -1.56 -10.54 1.77
N GLY A 52 -1.33 -11.84 1.96
CA GLY A 52 -0.11 -12.51 1.51
C GLY A 52 1.09 -12.34 2.44
N CYS A 53 0.92 -11.88 3.67
CA CYS A 53 2.00 -11.77 4.64
C CYS A 53 2.15 -13.05 5.48
N GLU A 54 3.37 -13.33 5.93
CA GLU A 54 3.65 -14.21 7.06
C GLU A 54 3.62 -13.40 8.36
N VAL A 55 2.87 -13.86 9.36
CA VAL A 55 2.75 -13.18 10.66
C VAL A 55 3.17 -14.10 11.79
N LYS A 56 4.26 -13.77 12.48
CA LYS A 56 4.85 -14.56 13.56
C LYS A 56 4.85 -13.80 14.88
N TRP A 57 4.56 -14.50 15.97
CA TRP A 57 4.74 -13.98 17.33
C TRP A 57 6.11 -14.43 17.88
N VAL A 58 6.87 -13.48 18.40
CA VAL A 58 8.13 -13.71 19.12
C VAL A 58 7.85 -13.49 20.60
N SER A 59 7.71 -14.58 21.35
CA SER A 59 7.36 -14.55 22.78
C SER A 59 8.37 -13.79 23.61
N ASP A 60 9.65 -13.99 23.32
CA ASP A 60 10.76 -13.54 24.16
C ASP A 60 10.84 -12.01 24.23
N THR A 61 10.42 -11.34 23.15
CA THR A 61 10.41 -9.88 23.04
C THR A 61 9.01 -9.30 22.97
N SER A 62 7.97 -10.12 23.13
CA SER A 62 6.57 -9.72 22.95
C SER A 62 6.34 -8.95 21.64
N THR A 63 6.93 -9.42 20.55
CA THR A 63 6.94 -8.72 19.25
C THR A 63 6.16 -9.51 18.21
N VAL A 64 5.35 -8.81 17.42
CA VAL A 64 4.76 -9.37 16.18
C VAL A 64 5.71 -9.05 15.02
N LEU A 65 6.19 -10.09 14.34
CA LEU A 65 6.92 -9.96 13.07
C LEU A 65 5.93 -10.18 11.92
N ILE A 66 5.93 -9.27 10.95
CA ILE A 66 5.11 -9.36 9.74
C ILE A 66 6.06 -9.25 8.55
N ASN A 67 6.13 -10.30 7.74
CA ASN A 67 6.92 -10.34 6.53
C ASN A 67 5.98 -10.43 5.33
N ALA A 68 6.13 -9.56 4.35
CA ALA A 68 5.47 -9.80 3.07
C ALA A 68 6.06 -11.07 2.46
N LYS A 69 5.23 -11.99 1.94
CA LYS A 69 5.75 -13.03 1.06
C LYS A 69 6.19 -12.30 -0.20
N THR A 70 7.50 -12.14 -0.33
CA THR A 70 8.07 -11.78 -1.61
C THR A 70 7.91 -13.05 -2.42
N ASP A 71 6.95 -13.09 -3.34
CA ASP A 71 7.16 -13.95 -4.50
C ASP A 71 8.53 -13.52 -5.01
N GLU A 72 9.51 -14.42 -4.94
CA GLU A 72 10.81 -14.21 -5.55
C GLU A 72 10.53 -13.95 -7.02
N ILE A 73 10.33 -12.68 -7.39
CA ILE A 73 10.44 -12.23 -8.76
C ILE A 73 11.89 -12.54 -9.05
N GLU A 74 12.13 -13.65 -9.76
CA GLU A 74 13.42 -13.95 -10.35
C GLU A 74 13.93 -12.64 -10.96
N ASN A 75 15.01 -12.12 -10.37
CA ASN A 75 15.67 -10.93 -10.87
C ASN A 75 15.94 -11.19 -12.37
N PRO A 76 15.34 -10.45 -13.31
CA PRO A 76 15.89 -10.43 -14.65
C PRO A 76 17.24 -9.74 -14.47
N VAL A 77 18.30 -10.54 -14.44
CA VAL A 77 19.67 -10.06 -14.56
C VAL A 77 19.81 -9.65 -16.01
N ASP A 78 19.26 -8.48 -16.36
CA ASP A 78 19.64 -7.82 -17.59
C ASP A 78 20.98 -7.16 -17.31
N ASP A 79 22.04 -7.83 -17.76
CA ASP A 79 23.39 -7.28 -17.91
C ASP A 79 23.30 -6.00 -18.76
N VAL A 80 23.17 -4.85 -18.10
CA VAL A 80 23.41 -3.55 -18.74
C VAL A 80 24.82 -3.11 -18.37
N ASP A 81 25.73 -3.42 -19.28
CA ASP A 81 27.03 -2.79 -19.40
C ASP A 81 26.86 -1.25 -19.43
N ASN A 82 27.50 -0.55 -18.49
CA ASN A 82 27.70 0.89 -18.61
C ASN A 82 29.05 1.28 -18.01
N SER A 83 30.05 1.24 -18.87
CA SER A 83 31.27 2.04 -18.75
C SER A 83 30.92 3.51 -18.53
N ASP A 84 31.73 4.18 -17.71
CA ASP A 84 31.91 5.64 -17.58
C ASP A 84 30.88 6.41 -16.73
N ASN A 85 31.21 6.61 -15.44
CA ASN A 85 30.81 7.73 -14.53
C ASN A 85 29.34 8.23 -14.50
N THR A 86 28.38 7.49 -15.05
CA THR A 86 26.94 7.75 -15.04
C THR A 86 26.08 7.01 -13.97
N PRO A 87 26.59 6.14 -13.06
CA PRO A 87 25.74 5.41 -12.09
C PRO A 87 24.88 6.31 -11.20
N ASN A 88 25.45 7.41 -10.69
CA ASN A 88 24.74 8.31 -9.78
C ASN A 88 23.54 9.00 -10.44
N LEU A 89 23.51 9.22 -11.76
CA LEU A 89 22.37 9.90 -12.39
C LEU A 89 21.14 9.00 -12.47
N VAL A 90 21.33 7.72 -12.82
CA VAL A 90 20.24 6.73 -12.89
C VAL A 90 19.71 6.45 -11.49
N ASP A 91 20.59 6.28 -10.51
CA ASP A 91 20.17 6.01 -9.14
C ASP A 91 19.52 7.24 -8.49
N ASN A 92 19.99 8.46 -8.76
CA ASN A 92 19.30 9.66 -8.30
C ASN A 92 17.94 9.84 -9.00
N GLN A 93 17.79 9.41 -10.26
CA GLN A 93 16.48 9.38 -10.92
C GLN A 93 15.53 8.38 -10.25
N LEU A 94 16.02 7.19 -9.87
CA LEU A 94 15.24 6.21 -9.10
C LEU A 94 14.71 6.81 -7.78
N LEU A 95 15.54 7.57 -7.06
CA LEU A 95 15.10 8.25 -5.83
C LEU A 95 14.00 9.29 -6.11
N ASN A 96 14.14 10.08 -7.18
CA ASN A 96 13.14 11.06 -7.60
C ASN A 96 11.82 10.41 -8.02
N ASP A 97 11.87 9.29 -8.73
CA ASP A 97 10.68 8.56 -9.18
C ASP A 97 9.92 7.96 -8.00
N LEU A 98 10.63 7.39 -7.02
CA LEU A 98 10.02 6.92 -5.77
C LEU A 98 9.37 8.05 -4.97
N ALA A 99 10.01 9.22 -4.91
CA ALA A 99 9.50 10.36 -4.16
C ALA A 99 8.13 10.85 -4.64
N GLN A 100 7.78 10.63 -5.92
CA GLN A 100 6.47 10.98 -6.47
C GLN A 100 5.31 10.22 -5.81
N PHE A 101 5.56 9.09 -5.15
CA PHE A 101 4.50 8.30 -4.51
C PHE A 101 4.22 8.71 -3.07
N SER A 102 5.16 9.41 -2.40
CA SER A 102 5.02 9.87 -1.00
C SER A 102 4.53 8.80 -0.01
N THR A 103 4.84 7.54 -0.28
CA THR A 103 4.52 6.37 0.55
C THR A 103 5.61 6.04 1.57
N ASN A 104 5.31 5.17 2.54
CA ASN A 104 6.28 4.65 3.50
C ASN A 104 7.07 3.50 2.89
N LEU A 105 8.41 3.61 2.91
CA LEU A 105 9.35 2.59 2.44
C LEU A 105 10.15 2.04 3.61
N LYS A 106 10.34 0.72 3.63
CA LYS A 106 11.22 0.06 4.59
C LYS A 106 12.64 0.00 4.04
N LEU A 107 13.62 0.45 4.82
CA LEU A 107 15.04 0.35 4.49
C LEU A 107 15.62 -1.00 4.95
N SER A 108 16.78 -1.36 4.43
CA SER A 108 17.50 -2.61 4.72
C SER A 108 17.93 -2.72 6.18
N ASP A 109 18.12 -1.59 6.87
CA ASP A 109 18.36 -1.52 8.31
C ASP A 109 17.10 -1.70 9.17
N GLY A 110 15.93 -1.87 8.54
CA GLY A 110 14.63 -2.04 9.18
C GLY A 110 13.91 -0.75 9.54
N SER A 111 14.53 0.41 9.34
CA SER A 111 13.87 1.71 9.52
C SER A 111 12.83 1.96 8.43
N VAL A 112 11.92 2.91 8.69
CA VAL A 112 10.89 3.31 7.73
C VAL A 112 11.04 4.80 7.44
N ILE A 113 11.04 5.15 6.16
CA ILE A 113 11.08 6.54 5.69
C ILE A 113 9.87 6.83 4.82
N ASN A 114 9.44 8.09 4.77
CA ASN A 114 8.55 8.51 3.71
C ASN A 114 9.38 8.77 2.44
N SER A 115 8.96 8.18 1.32
CA SER A 115 9.65 8.28 0.03
C SER A 115 9.80 9.71 -0.47
N SER A 116 8.93 10.66 -0.08
CA SER A 116 9.11 12.07 -0.43
C SER A 116 10.46 12.65 0.03
N ALA A 117 11.03 12.11 1.12
CA ALA A 117 12.33 12.53 1.62
C ALA A 117 13.48 12.17 0.67
N LEU A 118 13.31 11.14 -0.18
CA LEU A 118 14.32 10.68 -1.12
C LEU A 118 14.65 11.71 -2.20
N ALA A 119 13.72 12.61 -2.55
CA ALA A 119 13.95 13.67 -3.54
C ALA A 119 15.10 14.62 -3.17
N ASN A 120 15.47 14.69 -1.89
CA ASN A 120 16.55 15.54 -1.38
C ASN A 120 17.79 14.73 -0.96
N MET A 121 17.84 13.43 -1.27
CA MET A 121 18.95 12.54 -0.92
C MET A 121 19.78 12.20 -2.16
N ASP A 122 21.06 11.88 -1.93
CA ASP A 122 21.92 11.34 -2.98
C ASP A 122 21.93 9.81 -2.93
N ALA A 123 21.83 9.18 -4.10
CA ALA A 123 21.97 7.74 -4.28
C ALA A 123 23.25 7.17 -3.68
N SER A 124 24.35 7.93 -3.64
CA SER A 124 25.61 7.48 -3.04
C SER A 124 25.52 7.18 -1.54
N ASN A 125 24.47 7.65 -0.87
CA ASN A 125 24.22 7.39 0.55
C ASN A 125 23.65 5.98 0.81
N PHE A 126 23.31 5.22 -0.24
CA PHE A 126 22.67 3.92 -0.13
C PHE A 126 23.58 2.80 -0.65
N SER A 127 23.44 1.61 -0.06
CA SER A 127 24.12 0.41 -0.57
C SER A 127 23.50 -0.06 -1.88
N ALA A 128 24.26 -0.83 -2.68
CA ALA A 128 23.75 -1.43 -3.91
C ALA A 128 22.50 -2.31 -3.67
N GLU A 129 22.47 -3.04 -2.55
CA GLU A 129 21.30 -3.83 -2.14
C GLU A 129 20.09 -2.95 -1.86
N GLN A 130 20.27 -1.83 -1.15
CA GLN A 130 19.19 -0.89 -0.88
C GLN A 130 18.67 -0.25 -2.16
N LEU A 131 19.54 0.09 -3.10
CA LEU A 131 19.18 0.60 -4.41
C LEU A 131 18.42 -0.46 -5.24
N ASN A 132 18.73 -1.75 -5.10
CA ASN A 132 17.96 -2.82 -5.72
C ASN A 132 16.56 -2.93 -5.10
N ASN A 133 16.46 -2.88 -3.77
CA ASN A 133 15.16 -2.87 -3.07
C ASN A 133 14.29 -1.69 -3.51
N PHE A 134 14.89 -0.51 -3.71
CA PHE A 134 14.20 0.65 -4.26
C PHE A 134 13.64 0.42 -5.67
N ARG A 135 14.36 -0.29 -6.55
CA ARG A 135 13.83 -0.66 -7.87
C ARG A 135 12.61 -1.57 -7.76
N VAL A 136 12.64 -2.54 -6.85
CA VAL A 136 11.49 -3.43 -6.57
C VAL A 136 10.29 -2.63 -6.05
N TYR A 137 10.51 -1.70 -5.11
CA TYR A 137 9.43 -0.82 -4.63
C TYR A 137 8.85 0.03 -5.76
N LEU A 138 9.70 0.58 -6.64
CA LEU A 138 9.23 1.39 -7.76
C LEU A 138 8.37 0.56 -8.73
N ASP A 139 8.76 -0.68 -9.04
CA ASP A 139 7.94 -1.60 -9.86
C ASP A 139 6.56 -1.83 -9.24
N GLN A 140 6.52 -2.14 -7.93
CA GLN A 140 5.26 -2.35 -7.22
C GLN A 140 4.39 -1.09 -7.22
N LEU A 141 4.99 0.09 -7.02
CA LEU A 141 4.27 1.35 -6.97
C LEU A 141 3.74 1.79 -8.35
N ASN A 142 4.46 1.46 -9.43
CA ASN A 142 4.01 1.75 -10.79
C ASN A 142 2.75 0.96 -11.21
N LYS A 143 2.35 -0.06 -10.44
CA LYS A 143 1.07 -0.78 -10.63
C LYS A 143 -0.14 0.06 -10.22
N TYR A 144 0.08 1.13 -9.46
CA TYR A 144 -0.97 2.03 -8.99
C TYR A 144 -0.97 3.33 -9.81
N PRO A 145 -2.16 3.90 -10.10
CA PRO A 145 -2.25 5.18 -10.80
C PRO A 145 -1.60 6.28 -9.95
N LYS A 146 -0.85 7.20 -10.58
CA LYS A 146 -0.25 8.35 -9.88
C LYS A 146 -1.22 9.52 -9.67
N VAL A 147 -2.32 9.49 -10.43
CA VAL A 147 -3.33 10.53 -10.46
C VAL A 147 -4.72 9.93 -10.41
N ILE A 148 -5.63 10.63 -9.75
CA ILE A 148 -7.05 10.33 -9.72
C ILE A 148 -7.76 11.43 -10.50
N ASN A 149 -8.61 11.02 -11.45
CA ASN A 149 -9.48 11.94 -12.16
C ASN A 149 -10.78 12.07 -11.37
N LEU A 150 -11.09 13.29 -10.95
CA LEU A 150 -12.35 13.59 -10.28
C LEU A 150 -13.49 13.71 -11.30
N PRO A 151 -14.75 13.50 -10.87
CA PRO A 151 -15.94 13.70 -11.71
C PRO A 151 -16.07 15.11 -12.28
N SER A 152 -15.48 16.11 -11.60
CA SER A 152 -15.41 17.50 -12.08
C SER A 152 -14.48 17.70 -13.28
N GLY A 153 -13.71 16.68 -13.68
CA GLY A 153 -12.65 16.78 -14.69
C GLY A 153 -11.32 17.29 -14.14
N GLU A 154 -11.22 17.54 -12.83
CA GLU A 154 -9.97 17.89 -12.17
C GLU A 154 -9.12 16.64 -11.91
N THR A 155 -7.80 16.76 -12.00
CA THR A 155 -6.86 15.66 -11.74
C THR A 155 -6.07 15.95 -10.48
N ILE A 156 -6.08 15.02 -9.53
CA ILE A 156 -5.36 15.11 -8.25
C ILE A 156 -4.24 14.08 -8.23
N ARG A 157 -3.04 14.45 -7.76
CA ARG A 157 -1.96 13.48 -7.51
C ARG A 157 -2.23 12.72 -6.22
N ILE A 158 -2.01 11.40 -6.23
CA ILE A 158 -2.20 10.58 -5.04
C ILE A 158 -1.27 11.02 -3.89
N SER A 159 -0.07 11.51 -4.21
CA SER A 159 0.88 12.05 -3.24
C SER A 159 0.33 13.22 -2.41
N ASP A 160 -0.63 13.96 -2.95
CA ASP A 160 -1.17 15.17 -2.33
C ASP A 160 -2.36 14.84 -1.41
N LEU A 161 -2.81 13.58 -1.40
CA LEU A 161 -3.91 13.13 -0.57
C LEU A 161 -3.46 12.95 0.88
N SER A 162 -4.18 13.60 1.79
CA SER A 162 -4.01 13.43 3.23
C SER A 162 -5.34 12.99 3.86
N ILE A 163 -5.27 12.00 4.77
CA ILE A 163 -6.43 11.56 5.55
C ILE A 163 -6.99 12.64 6.50
N MET A 164 -6.23 13.72 6.73
CA MET A 164 -6.64 14.89 7.52
C MET A 164 -6.91 16.13 6.65
N GLY A 165 -6.84 16.00 5.33
CA GLY A 165 -7.09 17.09 4.39
C GLY A 165 -8.57 17.47 4.30
N PRO A 166 -8.89 18.63 3.72
CA PRO A 166 -10.27 18.98 3.39
C PRO A 166 -10.86 17.95 2.40
N SER A 167 -12.18 17.75 2.45
CA SER A 167 -12.86 16.90 1.48
C SER A 167 -12.63 17.43 0.06
N ILE A 168 -12.09 16.60 -0.81
CA ILE A 168 -11.80 16.93 -2.22
C ILE A 168 -13.05 16.84 -3.12
N LEU A 169 -14.14 16.25 -2.63
CA LEU A 169 -15.42 16.15 -3.35
C LEU A 169 -16.58 16.64 -2.48
N SER A 170 -17.55 17.28 -3.13
CA SER A 170 -18.87 17.56 -2.53
C SER A 170 -19.76 16.32 -2.56
N ALA A 171 -20.82 16.31 -1.74
CA ALA A 171 -21.79 15.22 -1.72
C ALA A 171 -22.46 14.97 -3.08
N ALA A 172 -22.73 16.03 -3.86
CA ALA A 172 -23.33 15.90 -5.19
C ALA A 172 -22.35 15.25 -6.19
N GLN A 173 -21.08 15.67 -6.17
CA GLN A 173 -20.06 15.06 -7.03
C GLN A 173 -19.78 13.60 -6.67
N ILE A 174 -19.90 13.23 -5.39
CA ILE A 174 -19.83 11.82 -4.98
C ILE A 174 -21.00 11.04 -5.57
N GLN A 175 -22.22 11.58 -5.58
CA GLN A 175 -23.38 10.93 -6.20
C GLN A 175 -23.20 10.78 -7.73
N ASP A 176 -22.80 11.86 -8.42
CA ASP A 176 -22.55 11.83 -9.86
C ASP A 176 -21.45 10.82 -10.25
N TRP A 177 -20.41 10.69 -9.41
CA TRP A 177 -19.38 9.68 -9.59
C TRP A 177 -19.94 8.26 -9.45
N LEU A 178 -20.70 8.00 -8.38
CA LEU A 178 -21.31 6.70 -8.12
C LEU A 178 -22.33 6.29 -9.20
N ASP A 179 -23.03 7.25 -9.81
CA ASP A 179 -23.99 7.03 -10.89
C ASP A 179 -23.29 6.72 -12.23
N ASN A 180 -22.08 7.24 -12.44
CA ASN A 180 -21.27 6.98 -13.65
C ASN A 180 -20.37 5.73 -13.55
N GLU A 181 -19.92 5.36 -12.34
CA GLU A 181 -19.13 4.13 -12.09
C GLU A 181 -19.98 2.85 -12.12
N ALA A 182 -21.30 2.95 -11.97
CA ALA A 182 -22.19 1.79 -11.99
C ALA A 182 -22.30 1.21 -13.41
N PRO A 183 -21.99 -0.09 -13.63
CA PRO A 183 -22.21 -0.71 -14.92
C PRO A 183 -23.71 -0.66 -15.24
N ARG A 184 -24.07 -0.11 -16.41
CA ARG A 184 -25.38 -0.40 -17.00
C ARG A 184 -25.43 -1.90 -17.24
N ILE A 185 -26.30 -2.54 -16.46
CA ILE A 185 -26.78 -3.94 -16.52
C ILE A 185 -26.65 -4.58 -17.91
#